data_AF-A0AA41BBX2-F1
#
_entry.id   AF-A0AA41BBX2-F1
#
_cell.length_a   1.000
_cell.length_b   1.000
_cell.length_c   1.000
_cell.angle_alpha   90.00
_cell.angle_beta   90.00
_cell.angle_gamma   90.00
#
_symmetry.space_group_name_H-M   'P 1'
#
loop_
_entity.id
_entity.type
_entity.pdbx_description
1 polymer ?
#
loop_
_entity_poly.entity_id
_entity_poly.type
_entity_poly.pdbx_seq_one_letter_code
_entity_poly.pdbx_strand_id
1 'polypeptide(L)'
;MVLEFTPQQVAGLCAIDAKGFLHGVEQDILRDYPGLAEAGLSERLATALARARALGIDDDANLVDFLRTEALVPGFYEQPGFLAWIRKPGRPADQRFHDYMQVMKWQSRQRLQQEQRE
;
A
#
# COMPACT_ATOMS: atom_id res chain seq x y z
N MET A 1 10.51 35.66 -6.17
CA MET A 1 9.42 35.26 -7.09
C MET A 1 8.88 33.94 -6.56
N VAL A 2 7.71 33.95 -5.93
CA VAL A 2 7.13 32.78 -5.27
C VAL A 2 6.21 32.11 -6.31
N LEU A 3 6.51 30.87 -6.70
CA LEU A 3 5.68 30.10 -7.63
C LEU A 3 4.44 29.60 -6.86
N GLU A 4 3.35 30.36 -6.95
CA GLU A 4 2.04 29.92 -6.45
C GLU A 4 1.41 29.00 -7.48
N PHE A 5 1.59 27.69 -7.32
CA PHE A 5 0.91 26.70 -8.17
C PHE A 5 -0.57 26.63 -7.79
N THR A 6 -1.44 26.78 -8.79
CA THR A 6 -2.90 26.61 -8.60
C THR A 6 -3.23 25.16 -8.21
N PRO A 7 -4.26 24.90 -7.36
CA PRO A 7 -4.58 23.55 -6.90
C PRO A 7 -4.84 22.55 -8.04
N GLN A 8 -5.30 23.02 -9.20
CA GLN A 8 -5.48 22.23 -10.42
C GLN A 8 -4.15 21.83 -11.08
N GLN A 9 -3.12 22.68 -11.03
CA GLN A 9 -1.77 22.37 -11.50
C GLN A 9 -1.05 21.42 -10.54
N VAL A 10 -1.25 21.57 -9.23
CA VAL A 10 -0.75 20.63 -8.21
C VAL A 10 -1.39 19.25 -8.40
N ALA A 11 -2.70 19.17 -8.65
CA ALA A 11 -3.37 17.90 -8.94
C ALA A 11 -2.84 17.22 -10.22
N GLY A 12 -2.51 18.00 -11.25
CA GLY A 12 -1.89 17.50 -12.48
C GLY A 12 -0.47 16.95 -12.26
N LEU A 13 0.35 17.60 -11.44
CA LEU A 13 1.67 17.08 -11.05
C LEU A 13 1.55 15.84 -10.16
N CYS A 14 0.65 15.82 -9.18
CA CYS A 14 0.40 14.64 -8.34
C CYS A 14 -0.13 13.45 -9.14
N ALA A 15 -0.86 13.67 -10.23
CA ALA A 15 -1.36 12.61 -11.10
C ALA A 15 -0.25 12.02 -12.00
N ILE A 16 0.69 12.85 -12.47
CA ILE A 16 1.85 12.39 -13.24
C ILE A 16 2.82 11.62 -12.34
N ASP A 17 3.06 12.15 -11.13
CA ASP A 17 3.87 11.52 -10.10
C ASP A 17 3.29 10.16 -9.67
N ALA A 18 1.98 10.10 -9.39
CA ALA A 18 1.31 8.86 -9.01
C ALA A 18 1.37 7.77 -10.10
N LYS A 19 1.26 8.13 -11.39
CA LYS A 19 1.39 7.16 -12.49
C LYS A 19 2.81 6.62 -12.61
N GLY A 20 3.82 7.48 -12.48
CA GLY A 20 5.22 7.06 -12.49
C GLY A 20 5.55 6.16 -11.30
N PHE A 21 5.08 6.53 -10.11
CA PHE A 21 5.21 5.73 -8.89
C PHE A 21 4.54 4.35 -9.04
N LEU A 22 3.28 4.31 -9.48
CA LEU A 22 2.56 3.05 -9.69
C LEU A 22 3.27 2.14 -10.70
N HIS A 23 3.75 2.70 -11.81
CA HIS A 23 4.49 1.92 -12.80
C HIS A 23 5.79 1.34 -12.24
N GLY A 24 6.52 2.10 -11.43
CA GLY A 24 7.71 1.60 -10.74
C GLY A 24 7.40 0.45 -9.79
N VAL A 25 6.35 0.60 -8.98
CA VAL A 25 5.89 -0.43 -8.03
C VAL A 25 5.37 -1.67 -8.76
N GLU A 26 4.63 -1.51 -9.84
CA GLU A 26 4.12 -2.60 -10.67
C GLU A 26 5.26 -3.43 -11.27
N GLN A 27 6.27 -2.79 -11.87
CA GLN A 27 7.45 -3.46 -12.43
C GLN A 27 8.24 -4.21 -11.36
N ASP A 28 8.35 -3.62 -10.17
CA ASP A 28 9.03 -4.20 -9.02
C ASP A 28 8.27 -5.44 -8.49
N ILE A 29 6.93 -5.37 -8.39
CA ILE A 29 6.06 -6.51 -8.04
C ILE A 29 6.16 -7.63 -9.08
N LEU A 30 6.07 -7.32 -10.36
CA LEU A 30 6.16 -8.33 -11.44
C LEU A 30 7.54 -8.98 -11.50
N ARG A 31 8.60 -8.24 -11.11
CA ARG A 31 9.95 -8.79 -10.98
C ARG A 31 10.07 -9.77 -9.81
N ASP A 32 9.52 -9.41 -8.64
CA ASP A 32 9.52 -10.29 -7.46
C ASP A 32 8.56 -11.49 -7.64
N TYR A 33 7.46 -11.31 -8.38
CA TYR A 33 6.39 -12.29 -8.58
C TYR A 33 6.01 -12.44 -10.06
N PRO A 34 6.85 -13.09 -10.90
CA PRO A 34 6.61 -13.21 -12.33
C PRO A 34 5.38 -14.05 -12.71
N GLY A 35 4.75 -14.74 -11.74
CA GLY A 35 3.51 -15.49 -11.94
C GLY A 35 2.23 -14.70 -11.63
N LEU A 36 2.34 -13.44 -11.22
CA LEU A 36 1.17 -12.60 -10.94
C LEU A 36 0.48 -12.20 -12.26
N ALA A 37 -0.86 -12.20 -12.28
CA ALA A 37 -1.60 -11.77 -13.46
C ALA A 37 -1.43 -10.25 -13.67
N GLU A 38 -0.79 -9.86 -14.77
CA GLU A 38 -0.62 -8.45 -15.15
C GLU A 38 -1.96 -7.79 -15.54
N ALA A 39 -2.89 -8.58 -16.09
CA ALA A 39 -4.19 -8.09 -16.54
C ALA A 39 -5.01 -7.50 -15.37
N GLY A 40 -5.24 -6.18 -15.40
CA GLY A 40 -6.00 -5.45 -14.39
C GLY A 40 -5.21 -5.10 -13.11
N LEU A 41 -3.92 -5.46 -13.04
CA LEU A 41 -3.08 -5.14 -11.89
C LEU A 41 -2.94 -3.63 -11.70
N SER A 42 -2.63 -2.89 -12.76
CA SER A 42 -2.41 -1.44 -12.68
C SER A 42 -3.66 -0.68 -12.20
N GLU A 43 -4.86 -1.07 -12.65
CA GLU A 43 -6.13 -0.47 -12.21
C GLU A 43 -6.43 -0.78 -10.74
N ARG A 44 -6.15 -2.01 -10.31
CA ARG A 44 -6.27 -2.42 -8.90
C ARG A 44 -5.30 -1.64 -8.01
N LEU A 45 -4.04 -1.53 -8.41
CA LEU A 45 -3.02 -0.76 -7.68
C LEU A 45 -3.39 0.72 -7.62
N ALA A 46 -3.92 1.30 -8.69
CA ALA A 46 -4.41 2.68 -8.69
C ALA A 46 -5.56 2.89 -7.69
N THR A 47 -6.51 1.94 -7.65
CA THR A 47 -7.62 1.97 -6.69
C THR A 47 -7.12 1.83 -5.26
N ALA A 48 -6.18 0.92 -5.02
CA ALA A 48 -5.56 0.70 -3.72
C ALA A 48 -4.76 1.91 -3.23
N LEU A 49 -4.02 2.59 -4.12
CA LEU A 49 -3.31 3.83 -3.79
C LEU A 49 -4.29 4.93 -3.36
N ALA A 50 -5.39 5.10 -4.09
CA ALA A 50 -6.43 6.06 -3.71
C ALA A 50 -7.05 5.74 -2.34
N ARG A 51 -7.25 4.45 -2.03
CA ARG A 51 -7.72 4.01 -0.71
C ARG A 51 -6.69 4.25 0.38
N ALA A 52 -5.42 3.96 0.15
CA ALA A 52 -4.34 4.20 1.11
C ALA A 52 -4.24 5.68 1.49
N ARG A 53 -4.28 6.58 0.50
CA ARG A 53 -4.32 8.03 0.75
C ARG A 53 -5.58 8.46 1.49
N ALA A 54 -6.75 7.89 1.16
CA ALA A 54 -7.99 8.17 1.90
C ALA A 54 -7.95 7.70 3.37
N LEU A 55 -7.08 6.74 3.69
CA LEU A 55 -6.82 6.29 5.06
C LEU A 55 -5.77 7.15 5.79
N GLY A 56 -5.15 8.11 5.11
CA GLY A 56 -4.10 8.98 5.64
C GLY A 56 -2.70 8.34 5.63
N ILE A 57 -2.45 7.40 4.71
CA ILE A 57 -1.12 6.85 4.47
C ILE A 57 -0.49 7.69 3.37
N ASP A 58 0.53 8.48 3.73
CA ASP A 58 1.20 9.41 2.82
C ASP A 58 2.69 9.08 2.64
N ASP A 59 3.29 8.25 3.50
CA ASP A 59 4.68 7.84 3.38
C ASP A 59 4.89 6.88 2.21
N ASP A 60 5.85 7.18 1.32
CA ASP A 60 6.11 6.40 0.12
C ASP A 60 6.44 4.93 0.42
N ALA A 61 7.22 4.65 1.48
CA ALA A 61 7.57 3.27 1.83
C ALA A 61 6.34 2.48 2.30
N ASN A 62 5.45 3.12 3.07
CA ASN A 62 4.18 2.52 3.46
C ASN A 62 3.24 2.33 2.26
N LEU A 63 3.20 3.27 1.32
CA LEU A 63 2.43 3.15 0.09
C LEU A 63 2.93 1.97 -0.77
N VAL A 64 4.24 1.80 -0.93
CA VAL A 64 4.82 0.65 -1.64
C VAL A 64 4.44 -0.66 -0.94
N ASP A 65 4.60 -0.75 0.39
CA ASP A 65 4.21 -1.94 1.16
C ASP A 65 2.70 -2.24 1.04
N PHE A 66 1.85 -1.22 1.02
CA PHE A 66 0.41 -1.34 0.82
C PHE A 66 0.07 -1.93 -0.56
N LEU A 67 0.69 -1.40 -1.61
CA LEU A 67 0.49 -1.84 -2.99
C LEU A 67 1.01 -3.26 -3.23
N ARG A 68 2.20 -3.58 -2.70
CA ARG A 68 2.74 -4.95 -2.70
C ARG A 68 1.78 -5.92 -2.00
N THR A 69 1.20 -5.52 -0.87
CA THR A 69 0.25 -6.36 -0.12
C THR A 69 -1.04 -6.56 -0.91
N GLU A 70 -1.59 -5.53 -1.56
CA GLU A 70 -2.77 -5.65 -2.42
C GLU A 70 -2.54 -6.58 -3.62
N ALA A 71 -1.36 -6.53 -4.22
CA ALA A 71 -1.01 -7.40 -5.33
C ALA A 71 -1.06 -8.88 -4.92
N LEU A 72 -0.54 -9.19 -3.72
CA LEU A 72 -0.48 -10.56 -3.19
C LEU A 72 -1.79 -11.01 -2.54
N VAL A 73 -2.47 -10.10 -1.84
CA VAL A 73 -3.70 -10.36 -1.07
C VAL A 73 -4.72 -9.28 -1.45
N PRO A 74 -5.48 -9.52 -2.53
CA PRO A 74 -6.49 -8.59 -3.01
C PRO A 74 -7.51 -8.24 -1.91
N GLY A 75 -7.78 -6.95 -1.72
CA GLY A 75 -8.82 -6.47 -0.80
C GLY A 75 -8.48 -6.62 0.68
N PHE A 76 -7.20 -6.82 1.04
CA PHE A 76 -6.81 -6.96 2.45
C PHE A 76 -7.25 -5.76 3.31
N TYR A 77 -7.25 -4.56 2.74
CA TYR A 77 -7.64 -3.32 3.41
C TYR A 77 -9.15 -3.14 3.57
N GLU A 78 -9.96 -3.97 2.91
CA GLU A 78 -11.41 -3.98 3.07
C GLU A 78 -11.83 -4.82 4.28
N GLN A 79 -10.91 -5.61 4.83
CA GLN A 79 -11.21 -6.44 5.98
C GLN A 79 -11.53 -5.59 7.21
N PRO A 80 -12.58 -5.97 7.97
CA PRO A 80 -13.00 -5.21 9.15
C PRO A 80 -11.90 -5.14 10.22
N GLY A 81 -11.03 -6.15 10.30
CA GLY A 81 -9.88 -6.15 11.21
C GLY A 81 -8.86 -5.06 10.88
N PHE A 82 -8.53 -4.89 9.60
CA PHE A 82 -7.64 -3.82 9.13
C PHE A 82 -8.28 -2.45 9.34
N LEU A 83 -9.56 -2.28 8.98
CA LEU A 83 -10.28 -1.02 9.17
C LEU A 83 -10.37 -0.63 10.65
N ALA A 84 -10.61 -1.60 11.55
CA ALA A 84 -10.61 -1.37 12.98
C ALA A 84 -9.21 -0.99 13.51
N TRP A 85 -8.15 -1.58 12.95
CA TRP A 85 -6.76 -1.26 13.30
C TRP A 85 -6.37 0.16 12.87
N ILE A 86 -6.60 0.51 11.61
CA ILE A 86 -6.19 1.80 11.03
C ILE A 86 -7.01 2.96 11.60
N ARG A 87 -8.23 2.72 12.09
CA ARG A 87 -9.13 3.75 12.67
C ARG A 87 -9.02 3.98 14.18
N LYS A 88 -8.13 3.30 14.90
CA LYS A 88 -7.90 3.59 16.33
C LYS A 88 -7.61 5.09 16.58
N PRO A 89 -7.71 5.64 17.79
CA PRO A 89 -7.21 6.98 18.06
C PRO A 89 -5.74 6.92 18.56
N GLY A 90 -4.98 8.01 18.43
CA GLY A 90 -3.72 8.21 19.17
C GLY A 90 -2.38 8.03 18.44
N ARG A 91 -2.36 7.58 17.17
CA ARG A 91 -1.14 7.53 16.32
C ARG A 91 -1.42 7.97 14.87
N PRO A 92 -0.43 8.49 14.11
CA PRO A 92 -0.59 8.73 12.68
C PRO A 92 -0.89 7.42 11.93
N ALA A 93 -1.64 7.50 10.82
CA ALA A 93 -2.07 6.32 10.08
C ALA A 93 -0.89 5.58 9.44
N ASP A 94 0.12 6.29 8.93
CA ASP A 94 1.39 5.74 8.48
C ASP A 94 2.04 4.82 9.52
N GLN A 95 2.20 5.31 10.76
CA GLN A 95 2.84 4.52 11.81
C GLN A 95 2.02 3.27 12.17
N ARG A 96 0.70 3.33 12.07
CA ARG A 96 -0.15 2.16 12.32
C ARG A 96 -0.10 1.15 11.20
N PHE A 97 -0.02 1.62 9.96
CA PHE A 97 0.18 0.73 8.83
C PHE A 97 1.52 0.02 8.95
N HIS A 98 2.58 0.75 9.28
CA HIS A 98 3.88 0.17 9.58
C HIS A 98 3.79 -0.89 10.71
N ASP A 99 3.18 -0.53 11.85
CA ASP A 99 2.98 -1.44 12.98
C ASP A 99 2.16 -2.69 12.55
N TYR A 100 1.12 -2.52 11.75
CA TYR A 100 0.31 -3.62 11.19
C TYR A 100 1.16 -4.58 10.36
N MET A 101 1.97 -4.04 9.45
CA MET A 101 2.84 -4.83 8.60
C MET A 101 3.87 -5.62 9.41
N GLN A 102 4.43 -5.03 10.47
CA GLN A 102 5.34 -5.74 11.38
C GLN A 102 4.65 -6.89 12.12
N VAL A 103 3.42 -6.67 12.61
CA VAL A 103 2.61 -7.71 13.27
C VAL A 103 2.28 -8.85 12.31
N MET A 104 1.87 -8.54 11.07
CA MET A 104 1.57 -9.55 10.05
C MET A 104 2.83 -10.35 9.68
N LYS A 105 3.96 -9.68 9.46
CA LYS A 105 5.26 -10.34 9.21
C LYS A 105 5.68 -11.24 10.38
N TRP A 106 5.40 -10.82 11.61
CA TRP A 106 5.67 -11.63 12.81
C TRP A 106 4.75 -12.85 12.89
N GLN A 107 3.44 -12.70 12.68
CA GLN A 107 2.48 -13.81 12.70
C GLN A 107 2.78 -14.85 11.62
N SER A 108 3.12 -14.44 10.40
CA SER A 108 3.51 -15.36 9.33
C SER A 108 4.76 -16.17 9.69
N ARG A 109 5.76 -15.52 10.30
CA ARG A 109 6.97 -16.21 10.79
C ARG A 109 6.68 -17.20 11.92
N GLN A 110 5.76 -16.85 12.82
CA GLN A 110 5.36 -17.74 13.92
C GLN A 110 4.63 -18.99 13.41
N ARG A 111 3.72 -18.82 12.44
CA ARG A 111 2.99 -19.95 11.82
C ARG A 111 3.96 -20.93 11.16
N LEU A 112 4.90 -20.41 10.36
CA LEU A 112 5.93 -21.23 9.72
C LEU A 112 6.84 -21.96 10.73
N GLN A 113 7.08 -21.37 11.91
CA GLN A 113 7.82 -22.04 12.98
C GLN A 113 7.01 -23.11 13.72
N GLN A 114 5.69 -22.97 13.81
CA GLN A 114 4.83 -24.00 14.40
C GLN A 114 4.71 -25.21 13.48
N GLU A 115 4.50 -24.98 12.18
CA GLU A 115 4.40 -26.06 11.17
C GLU A 115 5.70 -26.87 11.00
N GLN A 116 6.86 -26.32 11.37
CA GLN A 116 8.16 -27.01 11.36
C GLN A 116 8.47 -27.75 12.67
N ARG A 117 7.62 -27.61 13.70
CA ARG A 117 7.80 -28.25 15.02
C ARG A 117 6.81 -29.38 15.28
N GLU A 118 5.81 -29.56 14.43
CA GLU A 118 4.85 -30.68 14.44
C GLU A 118 5.29 -31.79 13.49
#